data_AF-A0A969MBK1-F1
#
_entry.id   AF-A0A969MBK1-F1
#
_cell.length_a   1.000
_cell.length_b   1.000
_cell.length_c   1.000
_cell.angle_alpha   90.00
_cell.angle_beta   90.00
_cell.angle_gamma   90.00
#
_symmetry.space_group_name_H-M   'P 1'
#
loop_
_entity.id
_entity.type
_entity.pdbx_description
1 polymer ?
#
loop_
_entity_poly.entity_id
_entity_poly.type
_entity_poly.pdbx_seq_one_letter_code
_entity_poly.pdbx_strand_id
1 'polypeptide(L)'
;MNKIILDTDPGGDDIFALLWLQSLVKQGKAELIAVTTAEGNVDAKQTFINASKVLSLGGFEQVELGRGVTLKNSKIADAAYIHGMDGMGNISDDLPSAKHHFDSAIYSDDLIIDKLNAYPGEITILAVAPLTNLAAAESKSPGILKKAKEIVIMGGAFKVPGNVTPYAEFNIIYNSQAAEKVFASRNDIVVLPLDITHELIFTPEMAEDIIRNSQNYLTKFLSRLCDFMTTASLRYRQTKGIKGFLVHDGAVVAYLFYPETLLFRRALVEIETQGYHTQGATLFDERFNAKTHANAWVALQVDKVGLLASLLEDLSFLGNW
;
A
#
# COMPACT_ATOMS: atom_id res chain seq x y z
N MET A 1 -3.21 -18.28 -12.05
CA MET A 1 -2.50 -16.98 -11.99
C MET A 1 -3.09 -16.18 -10.83
N ASN A 2 -2.30 -15.47 -10.03
CA ASN A 2 -2.82 -14.71 -8.89
C ASN A 2 -3.65 -13.51 -9.40
N LYS A 3 -4.96 -13.48 -9.09
CA LYS A 3 -5.82 -12.32 -9.34
C LYS A 3 -5.64 -11.32 -8.21
N ILE A 4 -5.35 -10.07 -8.53
CA ILE A 4 -4.99 -9.05 -7.55
C ILE A 4 -5.96 -7.87 -7.63
N ILE A 5 -6.45 -7.47 -6.47
CA ILE A 5 -6.98 -6.11 -6.26
C ILE A 5 -5.93 -5.34 -5.46
N LEU A 6 -5.53 -4.17 -5.95
CA LEU A 6 -4.71 -3.23 -5.18
C LEU A 6 -5.63 -2.13 -4.62
N ASP A 7 -5.72 -2.03 -3.29
CA ASP A 7 -6.36 -0.92 -2.59
C ASP A 7 -5.27 0.05 -2.08
N THR A 8 -5.24 1.27 -2.63
CA THR A 8 -4.10 2.21 -2.52
C THR A 8 -4.59 3.65 -2.35
N ASP A 9 -3.73 4.56 -1.89
CA ASP A 9 -4.02 5.99 -1.77
C ASP A 9 -2.86 6.81 -2.33
N PRO A 10 -2.63 6.75 -3.66
CA PRO A 10 -1.33 7.03 -4.25
C PRO A 10 -0.55 8.25 -3.72
N GLY A 11 0.38 7.94 -2.83
CA GLY A 11 1.56 8.71 -2.47
C GLY A 11 2.81 8.17 -3.19
N GLY A 12 3.96 8.80 -2.96
CA GLY A 12 5.21 8.43 -3.63
C GLY A 12 5.59 6.94 -3.55
N ASP A 13 5.41 6.26 -2.41
CA ASP A 13 5.72 4.84 -2.25
C ASP A 13 4.61 3.90 -2.77
N ASP A 14 3.33 4.27 -2.69
CA ASP A 14 2.25 3.56 -3.41
C ASP A 14 2.52 3.49 -4.91
N ILE A 15 2.97 4.60 -5.50
CA ILE A 15 3.27 4.70 -6.94
C ILE A 15 4.39 3.72 -7.29
N PHE A 16 5.40 3.62 -6.42
CA PHE A 16 6.47 2.62 -6.56
C PHE A 16 5.91 1.19 -6.51
N ALA A 17 5.05 0.89 -5.54
CA ALA A 17 4.44 -0.43 -5.40
C ALA A 17 3.55 -0.78 -6.61
N LEU A 18 2.75 0.17 -7.11
CA LEU A 18 1.90 -0.02 -8.29
C LEU A 18 2.75 -0.22 -9.56
N LEU A 19 3.82 0.54 -9.77
CA LEU A 19 4.72 0.34 -10.91
C LEU A 19 5.43 -1.02 -10.84
N TRP A 20 5.85 -1.45 -9.65
CA TRP A 20 6.44 -2.78 -9.45
C TRP A 20 5.42 -3.88 -9.77
N LEU A 21 4.20 -3.76 -9.25
CA LEU A 21 3.12 -4.70 -9.53
C LEU A 21 2.80 -4.78 -11.02
N GLN A 22 2.70 -3.64 -11.71
CA GLN A 22 2.50 -3.60 -13.15
C GLN A 22 3.65 -4.26 -13.92
N SER A 23 4.91 -4.08 -13.47
CA SER A 23 6.08 -4.80 -14.02
C SER A 23 5.86 -6.31 -13.97
N LEU A 24 5.52 -6.83 -12.80
CA LEU A 24 5.27 -8.24 -12.57
C LEU A 24 4.09 -8.78 -13.39
N VAL A 25 3.04 -7.98 -13.58
CA VAL A 25 1.90 -8.35 -14.44
C VAL A 25 2.30 -8.42 -15.91
N LYS A 26 3.10 -7.47 -16.43
CA LYS A 26 3.60 -7.55 -17.82
C LYS A 26 4.55 -8.73 -18.05
N GLN A 27 5.25 -9.16 -17.01
CA GLN A 27 6.05 -10.40 -17.03
C GLN A 27 5.19 -11.68 -16.94
N GLY A 28 3.87 -11.56 -16.82
CA GLY A 28 2.95 -12.69 -16.72
C GLY A 28 2.94 -13.39 -15.36
N LYS A 29 3.45 -12.74 -14.29
CA LYS A 29 3.48 -13.34 -12.94
C LYS A 29 2.14 -13.21 -12.19
N ALA A 30 1.29 -12.25 -12.55
CA ALA A 30 -0.02 -12.04 -11.94
C ALA A 30 -1.01 -11.36 -12.90
N GLU A 31 -2.26 -11.23 -12.45
CA GLU A 31 -3.34 -10.54 -13.15
C GLU A 31 -3.90 -9.44 -12.24
N LEU A 32 -3.68 -8.17 -12.58
CA LEU A 32 -4.28 -7.03 -11.88
C LEU A 32 -5.71 -6.81 -12.41
N ILE A 33 -6.71 -7.17 -11.61
CA ILE A 33 -8.12 -7.20 -12.04
C ILE A 33 -8.90 -5.94 -11.66
N ALA A 34 -8.40 -5.18 -10.68
CA ALA A 34 -8.93 -3.89 -10.27
C ALA A 34 -7.89 -3.12 -9.44
N VAL A 35 -8.01 -1.80 -9.44
CA VAL A 35 -7.40 -0.91 -8.46
C VAL A 35 -8.52 -0.16 -7.75
N THR A 36 -8.43 -0.02 -6.44
CA THR A 36 -9.36 0.81 -5.66
C THR A 36 -8.56 1.89 -4.96
N THR A 37 -9.11 3.11 -4.94
CA THR A 37 -8.44 4.21 -4.23
C THR A 37 -9.12 4.55 -2.92
N ALA A 38 -8.36 4.98 -1.92
CA ALA A 38 -8.87 5.51 -0.66
C ALA A 38 -8.48 6.99 -0.48
N GLU A 39 -9.12 7.64 0.49
CA GLU A 39 -8.65 8.91 1.05
C GLU A 39 -7.57 8.61 2.09
N GLY A 40 -6.46 9.36 2.07
CA GLY A 40 -5.30 9.07 2.91
C GLY A 40 -4.19 10.09 2.69
N ASN A 41 -3.15 9.71 1.94
CA ASN A 41 -2.00 10.55 1.64
C ASN A 41 -2.36 11.92 1.06
N VAL A 42 -3.41 11.97 0.22
CA VAL A 42 -4.08 13.17 -0.27
C VAL A 42 -5.59 12.91 -0.33
N ASP A 43 -6.38 13.92 -0.75
CA ASP A 43 -7.83 13.78 -0.85
C ASP A 43 -8.25 12.68 -1.85
N ALA A 44 -9.44 12.10 -1.64
CA ALA A 44 -9.92 10.95 -2.40
C ALA A 44 -10.01 11.17 -3.91
N LYS A 45 -10.24 12.41 -4.37
CA LYS A 45 -10.29 12.72 -5.79
C LYS A 45 -8.88 12.78 -6.37
N GLN A 46 -7.93 13.36 -5.64
CA GLN A 46 -6.54 13.38 -6.05
C GLN A 46 -5.92 11.99 -6.06
N THR A 47 -6.15 11.14 -5.05
CA THR A 47 -5.67 9.74 -5.03
C THR A 47 -6.20 8.94 -6.22
N PHE A 48 -7.49 9.12 -6.57
CA PHE A 48 -8.10 8.52 -7.77
C PHE A 48 -7.44 9.00 -9.07
N ILE A 49 -7.25 10.30 -9.23
CA ILE A 49 -6.59 10.87 -10.42
C ILE A 49 -5.17 10.33 -10.54
N ASN A 50 -4.43 10.29 -9.43
CA ASN A 50 -3.09 9.75 -9.35
C ASN A 50 -3.02 8.28 -9.80
N ALA A 51 -3.86 7.41 -9.24
CA ALA A 51 -3.95 6.01 -9.66
C ALA A 51 -4.23 5.88 -11.17
N SER A 52 -5.18 6.67 -11.68
CA SER A 52 -5.54 6.69 -13.10
C SER A 52 -4.37 7.10 -14.00
N LYS A 53 -3.57 8.10 -13.58
CA LYS A 53 -2.36 8.54 -14.29
C LYS A 53 -1.28 7.46 -14.28
N VAL A 54 -1.04 6.78 -13.16
CA VAL A 54 -0.03 5.69 -13.06
C VAL A 54 -0.47 4.44 -13.83
N LEU A 55 -1.75 4.09 -13.81
CA LEU A 55 -2.31 3.05 -14.68
C LEU A 55 -2.04 3.36 -16.15
N SER A 56 -2.32 4.59 -16.57
CA SER A 56 -2.07 5.03 -17.96
C SER A 56 -0.59 5.04 -18.31
N LEU A 57 0.29 5.44 -17.38
CA LEU A 57 1.74 5.41 -17.57
C LEU A 57 2.25 3.98 -17.85
N GLY A 58 1.69 2.99 -17.15
CA GLY A 58 2.04 1.59 -17.33
C GLY A 58 1.37 0.88 -18.51
N GLY A 59 0.40 1.51 -19.18
CA GLY A 59 -0.43 0.86 -20.20
C GLY A 59 -1.48 -0.10 -19.62
N PHE A 60 -2.04 0.27 -18.46
CA PHE A 60 -3.06 -0.46 -17.71
C PHE A 60 -4.37 0.33 -17.59
N GLU A 61 -4.66 1.25 -18.51
CA GLU A 61 -5.88 2.06 -18.50
C GLU A 61 -7.19 1.25 -18.63
N GLN A 62 -7.12 -0.03 -19.00
CA GLN A 62 -8.24 -0.97 -19.04
C GLN A 62 -8.60 -1.58 -17.68
N VAL A 63 -7.72 -1.47 -16.68
CA VAL A 63 -7.98 -2.00 -15.33
C VAL A 63 -9.05 -1.14 -14.67
N GLU A 64 -10.11 -1.78 -14.16
CA GLU A 64 -11.18 -1.05 -13.46
C GLU A 64 -10.63 -0.30 -12.23
N LEU A 65 -11.01 0.97 -12.11
CA LEU A 65 -10.59 1.86 -11.03
C LEU A 65 -11.79 2.31 -10.19
N GLY A 66 -11.79 1.95 -8.91
CA GLY A 66 -12.79 2.36 -7.93
C GLY A 66 -12.43 3.69 -7.24
N ARG A 67 -13.44 4.54 -7.00
CA ARG A 67 -13.28 5.78 -6.23
C ARG A 67 -13.55 5.55 -4.73
N GLY A 68 -12.74 6.15 -3.88
CA GLY A 68 -12.79 5.92 -2.44
C GLY A 68 -14.10 6.28 -1.76
N VAL A 69 -14.40 5.54 -0.69
CA VAL A 69 -15.45 5.89 0.27
C VAL A 69 -14.90 6.99 1.19
N THR A 70 -15.50 8.17 1.13
CA THR A 70 -15.01 9.32 1.91
C THR A 70 -15.48 9.28 3.35
N LEU A 71 -14.59 9.69 4.26
CA LEU A 71 -14.93 9.81 5.67
C LEU A 71 -15.55 11.16 5.95
N LYS A 72 -16.71 11.17 6.61
CA LYS A 72 -17.26 12.40 7.16
C LYS A 72 -16.44 12.78 8.39
N ASN A 73 -15.56 13.77 8.24
CA ASN A 73 -14.75 14.38 9.30
C ASN A 73 -13.60 13.49 9.84
N SER A 74 -12.69 13.04 8.96
CA SER A 74 -11.41 12.51 9.46
C SER A 74 -10.72 13.56 10.34
N LYS A 75 -10.25 13.15 11.52
CA LYS A 75 -9.48 14.00 12.43
C LYS A 75 -7.98 13.95 12.12
N ILE A 76 -7.56 13.00 11.29
CA ILE A 76 -6.18 12.83 10.86
C ILE A 76 -6.01 13.62 9.57
N ALA A 77 -5.04 14.52 9.55
CA ALA A 77 -4.69 15.26 8.35
C ALA A 77 -4.09 14.33 7.29
N ASP A 78 -4.14 14.75 6.03
CA ASP A 78 -3.43 14.07 4.95
C ASP A 78 -1.90 14.10 5.15
N ALA A 79 -1.19 13.36 4.30
CA ALA A 79 0.26 13.27 4.30
C ALA A 79 0.91 14.08 3.15
N ALA A 80 0.23 15.11 2.63
CA ALA A 80 0.71 15.91 1.50
C ALA A 80 2.08 16.57 1.78
N TYR A 81 2.43 16.79 3.05
CA TYR A 81 3.75 17.30 3.44
C TYR A 81 4.91 16.32 3.16
N ILE A 82 4.62 15.01 3.10
CA ILE A 82 5.57 13.96 2.70
C ILE A 82 5.53 13.74 1.19
N HIS A 83 4.33 13.62 0.60
CA HIS A 83 4.17 13.17 -0.78
C HIS A 83 3.97 14.29 -1.81
N GLY A 84 3.97 15.56 -1.38
CA GLY A 84 3.64 16.72 -2.22
C GLY A 84 2.14 17.00 -2.24
N MET A 85 1.77 18.20 -2.71
CA MET A 85 0.37 18.65 -2.72
C MET A 85 -0.50 17.85 -3.70
N ASP A 86 0.12 17.31 -4.75
CA ASP A 86 -0.54 16.43 -5.71
C ASP A 86 -0.40 14.94 -5.35
N GLY A 87 0.24 14.58 -4.23
CA GLY A 87 0.55 13.21 -3.84
C GLY A 87 1.64 12.51 -4.67
N MET A 88 2.22 13.20 -5.66
CA MET A 88 3.21 12.64 -6.60
C MET A 88 4.53 13.40 -6.60
N GLY A 89 4.81 14.23 -5.60
CA GLY A 89 6.00 15.06 -5.54
C GLY A 89 5.91 16.38 -6.31
N ASN A 90 4.69 16.85 -6.59
CA ASN A 90 4.39 18.01 -7.42
C ASN A 90 4.87 17.86 -8.87
N ILE A 91 4.86 16.63 -9.37
CA ILE A 91 5.26 16.26 -10.74
C ILE A 91 4.16 15.51 -11.49
N SER A 92 2.91 15.55 -11.01
CA SER A 92 1.79 14.88 -11.67
C SER A 92 1.47 15.42 -13.08
N ASP A 93 1.90 16.65 -13.41
CA ASP A 93 1.79 17.22 -14.75
C ASP A 93 2.74 16.55 -15.76
N ASP A 94 3.76 15.85 -15.26
CA ASP A 94 4.67 15.02 -16.06
C ASP A 94 4.16 13.59 -16.24
N LEU A 95 2.87 13.36 -16.06
CA LEU A 95 2.22 12.08 -16.33
C LEU A 95 1.17 12.21 -17.43
N PRO A 96 0.81 11.11 -18.12
CA PRO A 96 -0.28 11.11 -19.07
C PRO A 96 -1.58 11.55 -18.38
N SER A 97 -2.50 12.17 -19.12
CA SER A 97 -3.82 12.50 -18.59
C SER A 97 -4.52 11.25 -18.06
N ALA A 98 -5.17 11.39 -16.89
CA ALA A 98 -6.04 10.36 -16.34
C ALA A 98 -7.08 9.89 -17.37
N LYS A 99 -7.24 8.57 -17.50
CA LYS A 99 -8.21 7.93 -18.43
C LYS A 99 -9.53 7.56 -17.76
N HIS A 100 -9.54 7.46 -16.44
CA HIS A 100 -10.72 7.26 -15.62
C HIS A 100 -11.34 8.58 -15.15
N HIS A 101 -12.67 8.61 -15.00
CA HIS A 101 -13.42 9.78 -14.55
C HIS A 101 -14.01 9.58 -13.15
N PHE A 102 -13.61 10.42 -12.20
CA PHE A 102 -13.98 10.28 -10.79
C PHE A 102 -15.50 10.30 -10.54
N ASP A 103 -16.23 11.19 -11.21
CA ASP A 103 -17.65 11.41 -10.90
C ASP A 103 -18.54 10.23 -11.33
N SER A 104 -18.11 9.48 -12.35
CA SER A 104 -18.83 8.34 -12.91
C SER A 104 -18.26 6.98 -12.48
N ALA A 105 -17.13 6.96 -11.77
CA ALA A 105 -16.50 5.72 -11.33
C ALA A 105 -17.34 5.02 -10.25
N ILE A 106 -17.31 3.70 -10.26
CA ILE A 106 -17.87 2.86 -9.19
C ILE A 106 -17.15 3.15 -7.87
N TYR A 107 -17.85 3.05 -6.74
CA TYR A 107 -17.20 3.14 -5.44
C TYR A 107 -16.32 1.92 -5.18
N SER A 108 -15.17 2.14 -4.54
CA SER A 108 -14.16 1.13 -4.25
C SER A 108 -14.72 -0.06 -3.47
N ASP A 109 -15.61 0.17 -2.50
CA ASP A 109 -16.23 -0.89 -1.73
C ASP A 109 -17.20 -1.76 -2.54
N ASP A 110 -18.00 -1.15 -3.42
CA ASP A 110 -18.86 -1.87 -4.36
C ASP A 110 -18.03 -2.67 -5.38
N LEU A 111 -16.93 -2.11 -5.89
CA LEU A 111 -16.01 -2.81 -6.79
C LEU A 111 -15.36 -4.03 -6.11
N ILE A 112 -14.94 -3.90 -4.84
CA ILE A 112 -14.43 -5.03 -4.05
C ILE A 112 -15.50 -6.12 -3.93
N ILE A 113 -16.74 -5.76 -3.59
CA ILE A 113 -17.87 -6.70 -3.46
C ILE A 113 -18.11 -7.43 -4.77
N ASP A 114 -18.20 -6.71 -5.89
CA ASP A 114 -18.48 -7.28 -7.21
C ASP A 114 -17.39 -8.27 -7.62
N LYS A 115 -16.12 -7.90 -7.47
CA LYS A 115 -14.99 -8.78 -7.82
C LYS A 115 -14.91 -10.01 -6.92
N LEU A 116 -15.09 -9.87 -5.61
CA LEU A 116 -15.06 -10.99 -4.66
C LEU A 116 -16.25 -11.95 -4.83
N ASN A 117 -17.40 -11.45 -5.29
CA ASN A 117 -18.54 -12.29 -5.66
C ASN A 117 -18.33 -13.04 -6.99
N ALA A 118 -17.67 -12.39 -7.96
CA ALA A 118 -17.38 -12.99 -9.26
C ALA A 118 -16.29 -14.07 -9.17
N TYR A 119 -15.29 -13.90 -8.30
CA TYR A 119 -14.13 -14.79 -8.19
C TYR A 119 -13.84 -15.21 -6.73
N PRO A 120 -14.78 -15.88 -6.04
CA PRO A 120 -14.61 -16.26 -4.63
C PRO A 120 -13.45 -17.25 -4.45
N GLY A 121 -12.55 -16.93 -3.52
CA GLY A 121 -11.37 -17.74 -3.18
C GLY A 121 -10.19 -17.58 -4.14
N GLU A 122 -10.29 -16.73 -5.16
CA GLU A 122 -9.24 -16.56 -6.17
C GLU A 122 -8.44 -15.25 -6.04
N ILE A 123 -9.03 -14.22 -5.41
CA ILE A 123 -8.48 -12.87 -5.35
C ILE A 123 -7.64 -12.65 -4.10
N THR A 124 -6.40 -12.21 -4.26
CA THR A 124 -5.60 -11.62 -3.19
C THR A 124 -5.79 -10.09 -3.21
N ILE A 125 -6.13 -9.51 -2.06
CA ILE A 125 -6.22 -8.06 -1.90
C ILE A 125 -4.91 -7.57 -1.28
N LEU A 126 -4.22 -6.68 -1.97
CA LEU A 126 -3.10 -5.92 -1.44
C LEU A 126 -3.64 -4.56 -0.99
N ALA A 127 -3.74 -4.34 0.32
CA ALA A 127 -4.25 -3.11 0.90
C ALA A 127 -3.10 -2.29 1.49
N VAL A 128 -2.77 -1.20 0.83
CA VAL A 128 -1.67 -0.28 1.19
C VAL A 128 -2.17 1.10 1.61
N ALA A 129 -3.48 1.25 1.69
CA ALA A 129 -4.18 2.46 2.09
C ALA A 129 -4.88 2.32 3.45
N PRO A 130 -5.44 3.41 4.00
CA PRO A 130 -6.44 3.33 5.06
C PRO A 130 -7.56 2.36 4.71
N LEU A 131 -7.86 1.43 5.63
CA LEU A 131 -8.73 0.26 5.39
C LEU A 131 -10.23 0.59 5.26
N THR A 132 -10.57 1.85 4.98
CA THR A 132 -11.93 2.38 4.87
C THR A 132 -12.75 1.65 3.81
N ASN A 133 -12.18 1.40 2.63
CA ASN A 133 -12.88 0.72 1.53
C ASN A 133 -13.23 -0.73 1.91
N LEU A 134 -12.28 -1.48 2.47
CA LEU A 134 -12.49 -2.86 2.91
C LEU A 134 -13.54 -2.94 4.03
N ALA A 135 -13.46 -2.04 5.01
CA ALA A 135 -14.44 -1.98 6.10
C ALA A 135 -15.84 -1.58 5.60
N ALA A 136 -15.93 -0.69 4.62
CA ALA A 136 -17.19 -0.31 3.99
C ALA A 136 -17.78 -1.49 3.21
N ALA A 137 -16.96 -2.24 2.46
CA ALA A 137 -17.38 -3.45 1.76
C ALA A 137 -17.94 -4.50 2.74
N GLU A 138 -17.21 -4.77 3.83
CA GLU A 138 -17.64 -5.69 4.90
C GLU A 138 -18.91 -5.21 5.61
N SER A 139 -19.12 -3.89 5.71
CA SER A 139 -20.34 -3.32 6.30
C SER A 139 -21.55 -3.46 5.38
N LYS A 140 -21.37 -3.22 4.08
CA LYS A 140 -22.43 -3.36 3.06
C LYS A 140 -22.79 -4.83 2.81
N SER A 141 -21.80 -5.72 2.82
CA SER A 141 -21.96 -7.14 2.57
C SER A 141 -21.18 -7.96 3.61
N PRO A 142 -21.76 -8.21 4.81
CA PRO A 142 -21.07 -8.94 5.88
C PRO A 142 -20.57 -10.32 5.45
N GLY A 143 -19.30 -10.61 5.73
CA GLY A 143 -18.60 -11.82 5.32
C GLY A 143 -17.99 -11.76 3.91
N ILE A 144 -18.11 -10.65 3.19
CA ILE A 144 -17.54 -10.53 1.84
C ILE A 144 -16.02 -10.69 1.85
N LEU A 145 -15.32 -10.13 2.84
CA LEU A 145 -13.86 -10.21 2.91
C LEU A 145 -13.36 -11.65 3.10
N LYS A 146 -14.19 -12.56 3.64
CA LYS A 146 -13.89 -13.99 3.73
C LYS A 146 -13.82 -14.68 2.36
N LYS A 147 -14.39 -14.08 1.32
CA LYS A 147 -14.28 -14.58 -0.06
C LYS A 147 -12.95 -14.25 -0.72
N ALA A 148 -12.15 -13.34 -0.16
CA ALA A 148 -10.79 -13.16 -0.65
C ALA A 148 -9.99 -14.46 -0.41
N LYS A 149 -9.09 -14.80 -1.34
CA LYS A 149 -8.06 -15.81 -1.11
C LYS A 149 -7.21 -15.40 0.09
N GLU A 150 -6.80 -14.13 0.10
CA GLU A 150 -5.93 -13.55 1.11
C GLU A 150 -6.10 -12.03 1.16
N ILE A 151 -5.86 -11.44 2.32
CA ILE A 151 -5.78 -9.99 2.50
C ILE A 151 -4.43 -9.66 3.12
N VAL A 152 -3.65 -8.86 2.41
CA VAL A 152 -2.27 -8.48 2.75
C VAL A 152 -2.26 -6.98 2.97
N ILE A 153 -1.88 -6.55 4.17
CA ILE A 153 -2.01 -5.16 4.61
C ILE A 153 -0.62 -4.57 4.86
N MET A 154 -0.31 -3.42 4.27
CA MET A 154 0.74 -2.55 4.77
C MET A 154 0.14 -1.67 5.86
N GLY A 155 0.67 -1.79 7.08
CA GLY A 155 0.22 -0.95 8.18
C GLY A 155 0.51 -1.53 9.56
N GLY A 156 0.38 -0.68 10.56
CA GLY A 156 0.66 -1.01 11.95
C GLY A 156 2.13 -0.86 12.36
N ALA A 157 2.34 -0.81 13.67
CA ALA A 157 3.66 -0.72 14.31
C ALA A 157 3.61 -1.48 15.64
N PHE A 158 4.49 -2.46 15.83
CA PHE A 158 4.40 -3.38 16.97
C PHE A 158 5.56 -3.24 17.95
N LYS A 159 6.79 -3.28 17.45
CA LYS A 159 8.03 -3.18 18.25
C LYS A 159 8.81 -1.90 17.99
N VAL A 160 8.27 -1.06 17.12
CA VAL A 160 8.82 0.23 16.73
C VAL A 160 7.80 1.33 17.01
N PRO A 161 8.24 2.60 17.12
CA PRO A 161 7.30 3.71 17.22
C PRO A 161 6.39 3.81 15.99
N GLY A 162 5.21 4.36 16.19
CA GLY A 162 4.36 4.82 15.08
C GLY A 162 4.98 5.99 14.31
N ASN A 163 4.43 6.30 13.14
CA ASN A 163 4.88 7.40 12.27
C ASN A 163 3.96 8.63 12.32
N VAL A 164 2.74 8.52 12.88
CA VAL A 164 1.82 9.65 13.11
C VAL A 164 1.77 10.05 14.59
N THR A 165 1.59 9.05 15.46
CA THR A 165 1.68 9.21 16.91
C THR A 165 2.78 8.29 17.44
N PRO A 166 3.16 8.37 18.73
CA PRO A 166 4.15 7.46 19.29
C PRO A 166 3.81 5.97 19.11
N TYR A 167 2.52 5.62 18.96
CA TYR A 167 2.04 4.24 18.94
C TYR A 167 1.28 3.84 17.67
N ALA A 168 0.99 4.78 16.76
CA ALA A 168 0.11 4.52 15.65
C ALA A 168 0.77 4.83 14.31
N GLU A 169 0.61 3.87 13.40
CA GLU A 169 0.95 3.98 12.00
C GLU A 169 -0.21 4.66 11.23
N PHE A 170 0.14 5.41 10.18
CA PHE A 170 -0.74 6.24 9.37
C PHE A 170 -2.02 5.53 8.87
N ASN A 171 -1.89 4.45 8.10
CA ASN A 171 -3.03 3.74 7.52
C ASN A 171 -4.00 3.23 8.58
N ILE A 172 -3.48 2.73 9.70
CA ILE A 172 -4.30 2.26 10.82
C ILE A 172 -4.98 3.42 11.56
N ILE A 173 -4.26 4.49 11.92
CA ILE A 173 -4.87 5.59 12.69
C ILE A 173 -5.85 6.41 11.86
N TYR A 174 -5.59 6.56 10.55
CA TYR A 174 -6.43 7.33 9.64
C TYR A 174 -7.90 6.88 9.73
N ASN A 175 -8.12 5.57 9.86
CA ASN A 175 -9.42 5.02 10.21
C ASN A 175 -9.32 3.77 11.10
N SER A 176 -9.01 3.99 12.38
CA SER A 176 -8.85 2.91 13.38
C SER A 176 -10.09 2.01 13.52
N GLN A 177 -11.30 2.55 13.35
CA GLN A 177 -12.53 1.75 13.39
C GLN A 177 -12.68 0.84 12.16
N ALA A 178 -12.28 1.32 10.98
CA ALA A 178 -12.23 0.47 9.80
C ALA A 178 -11.17 -0.63 9.96
N ALA A 179 -9.99 -0.29 10.46
CA ALA A 179 -8.96 -1.27 10.75
C ALA A 179 -9.46 -2.35 11.73
N GLU A 180 -10.05 -1.98 12.87
CA GLU A 180 -10.64 -2.93 13.83
C GLU A 180 -11.62 -3.89 13.14
N LYS A 181 -12.53 -3.36 12.31
CA LYS A 181 -13.49 -4.17 11.56
C LYS A 181 -12.82 -5.14 10.58
N VAL A 182 -11.82 -4.69 9.83
CA VAL A 182 -11.09 -5.55 8.89
C VAL A 182 -10.34 -6.65 9.65
N PHE A 183 -9.62 -6.30 10.72
CA PHE A 183 -8.90 -7.27 11.56
C PHE A 183 -9.83 -8.29 12.25
N ALA A 184 -11.10 -7.95 12.47
CA ALA A 184 -12.12 -8.86 12.98
C ALA A 184 -12.81 -9.72 11.89
N SER A 185 -12.69 -9.34 10.61
CA SER A 185 -13.41 -9.99 9.50
C SER A 185 -12.87 -11.39 9.16
N ARG A 186 -11.59 -11.64 9.45
CA ARG A 186 -10.85 -12.86 9.09
C ARG A 186 -9.89 -13.25 10.19
N ASN A 187 -9.41 -14.49 10.13
CA ASN A 187 -8.42 -14.99 11.06
C ASN A 187 -7.03 -15.17 10.42
N ASP A 188 -6.80 -14.83 9.16
CA ASP A 188 -5.57 -15.14 8.43
C ASP A 188 -4.96 -13.91 7.72
N ILE A 189 -5.22 -12.71 8.23
CA ILE A 189 -4.72 -11.46 7.64
C ILE A 189 -3.20 -11.44 7.67
N VAL A 190 -2.56 -11.01 6.59
CA VAL A 190 -1.11 -10.82 6.53
C VAL A 190 -0.81 -9.34 6.74
N VAL A 191 0.14 -9.03 7.62
CA VAL A 191 0.47 -7.65 8.02
C VAL A 191 1.96 -7.39 7.79
N LEU A 192 2.25 -6.32 7.06
CA LEU A 192 3.57 -5.80 6.75
C LEU A 192 3.71 -4.44 7.47
N PRO A 193 4.16 -4.44 8.73
CA PRO A 193 4.16 -3.25 9.57
C PRO A 193 5.44 -2.41 9.43
N LEU A 194 5.45 -1.27 10.11
CA LEU A 194 6.63 -0.41 10.26
C LEU A 194 7.87 -1.15 10.79
N ASP A 195 7.69 -2.24 11.55
CA ASP A 195 8.78 -3.07 12.06
C ASP A 195 9.74 -3.53 10.96
N ILE A 196 9.21 -3.88 9.78
CA ILE A 196 10.03 -4.33 8.63
C ILE A 196 10.16 -3.23 7.57
N THR A 197 9.12 -2.42 7.35
CA THR A 197 9.16 -1.44 6.26
C THR A 197 10.13 -0.29 6.52
N HIS A 198 10.42 0.03 7.79
CA HIS A 198 11.47 1.00 8.14
C HIS A 198 12.88 0.57 7.73
N GLU A 199 13.09 -0.70 7.39
CA GLU A 199 14.37 -1.20 6.89
C GLU A 199 14.52 -1.09 5.37
N LEU A 200 13.42 -0.85 4.65
CA LEU A 200 13.38 -0.84 3.19
C LEU A 200 13.66 0.56 2.66
N ILE A 201 14.95 0.93 2.64
CA ILE A 201 15.41 2.23 2.14
C ILE A 201 15.84 2.08 0.68
N PHE A 202 15.07 2.69 -0.21
CA PHE A 202 15.41 2.81 -1.62
C PHE A 202 16.35 4.01 -1.82
N THR A 203 17.54 3.78 -2.37
CA THR A 203 18.58 4.82 -2.47
C THR A 203 18.65 5.43 -3.88
N PRO A 204 19.24 6.63 -4.04
CA PRO A 204 19.45 7.22 -5.36
C PRO A 204 20.27 6.33 -6.30
N GLU A 205 21.26 5.60 -5.77
CA GLU A 205 22.09 4.67 -6.56
C GLU A 205 21.24 3.54 -7.15
N MET A 206 20.25 3.05 -6.38
CA MET A 206 19.27 2.08 -6.87
C MET A 206 18.40 2.65 -7.99
N ALA A 207 17.99 3.92 -7.89
CA ALA A 207 17.27 4.61 -8.97
C ALA A 207 18.12 4.69 -10.24
N GLU A 208 19.39 5.10 -10.10
CA GLU A 208 20.34 5.21 -11.21
C GLU A 208 20.52 3.87 -11.94
N ASP A 209 20.55 2.76 -11.22
CA ASP A 209 20.68 1.43 -11.82
C ASP A 209 19.47 1.02 -12.68
N ILE A 210 18.25 1.42 -12.29
CA ILE A 210 17.04 1.21 -13.12
C ILE A 210 17.13 2.07 -14.38
N ILE A 211 17.53 3.33 -14.25
CA ILE A 211 17.48 4.34 -15.33
C ILE A 211 18.63 4.15 -16.34
N ARG A 212 19.77 3.57 -15.93
CA ARG A 212 20.97 3.41 -16.76
C ARG A 212 20.68 2.74 -18.11
N ASN A 213 19.73 1.81 -18.12
CA ASN A 213 19.42 0.99 -19.29
C ASN A 213 18.22 1.49 -20.11
N SER A 214 17.50 2.55 -19.67
CA SER A 214 16.40 3.11 -20.45
C SER A 214 16.09 4.57 -20.10
N GLN A 215 15.87 5.38 -21.15
CA GLN A 215 15.55 6.81 -21.05
C GLN A 215 14.13 7.12 -21.53
N ASN A 216 13.20 6.18 -21.29
CA ASN A 216 11.79 6.38 -21.62
C ASN A 216 11.11 7.33 -20.61
N TYR A 217 9.86 7.67 -20.90
CA TYR A 217 9.11 8.63 -20.08
C TYR A 217 8.90 8.12 -18.64
N LEU A 218 8.72 6.81 -18.48
CA LEU A 218 8.51 6.16 -17.20
C LEU A 218 9.77 6.23 -16.32
N THR A 219 10.95 5.90 -16.84
CA THR A 219 12.20 5.98 -16.06
C THR A 219 12.55 7.42 -15.66
N LYS A 220 12.21 8.41 -16.49
CA LYS A 220 12.34 9.84 -16.14
C LYS A 220 11.40 10.25 -15.00
N PHE A 221 10.15 9.80 -15.03
CA PHE A 221 9.20 10.04 -13.95
C PHE A 221 9.70 9.41 -12.64
N LEU A 222 10.12 8.14 -12.69
CA LEU A 222 10.68 7.43 -11.53
C LEU A 222 11.88 8.16 -10.92
N SER A 223 12.81 8.66 -11.75
CA SER A 223 13.97 9.42 -11.26
C SER A 223 13.54 10.66 -10.47
N ARG A 224 12.59 11.43 -11.01
CA ARG A 224 12.13 12.67 -10.36
C ARG A 224 11.34 12.39 -9.09
N LEU A 225 10.55 11.32 -9.08
CA LEU A 225 9.87 10.85 -7.88
C LEU A 225 10.87 10.43 -6.81
N CYS A 226 11.94 9.69 -7.17
CA CYS A 226 13.03 9.33 -6.25
C CYS A 226 13.69 10.56 -5.63
N ASP A 227 14.00 11.57 -6.45
CA ASP A 227 14.66 12.80 -6.00
C ASP A 227 13.77 13.54 -5.00
N PHE A 228 12.48 13.66 -5.30
CA PHE A 228 11.50 14.28 -4.40
C PHE A 228 11.39 13.50 -3.09
N MET A 229 11.14 12.20 -3.16
CA MET A 229 10.94 11.34 -1.98
C MET A 229 12.18 11.27 -1.10
N THR A 230 13.37 11.21 -1.70
CA THR A 230 14.65 11.28 -0.98
C THR A 230 14.79 12.61 -0.23
N THR A 231 14.46 13.72 -0.90
CA THR A 231 14.52 15.06 -0.30
C THR A 231 13.54 15.21 0.86
N ALA A 232 12.30 14.76 0.68
CA ALA A 232 11.27 14.77 1.72
C ALA A 232 11.69 13.89 2.92
N SER A 233 12.13 12.66 2.66
CA SER A 233 12.56 11.72 3.70
C SER A 233 13.72 12.26 4.54
N LEU A 234 14.70 12.91 3.92
CA LEU A 234 15.80 13.57 4.63
C LEU A 234 15.34 14.76 5.45
N ARG A 235 14.45 15.60 4.89
CA ARG A 235 13.89 16.78 5.59
C ARG A 235 13.17 16.38 6.87
N TYR A 236 12.40 15.30 6.83
CA TYR A 236 11.62 14.78 7.96
C TYR A 236 12.34 13.68 8.75
N ARG A 237 13.60 13.36 8.41
CA ARG A 237 14.47 12.36 9.05
C ARG A 237 13.86 10.94 9.11
N GLN A 238 12.98 10.58 8.18
CA GLN A 238 12.32 9.27 8.13
C GLN A 238 13.32 8.11 8.01
N THR A 239 14.43 8.34 7.29
CA THR A 239 15.51 7.35 7.06
C THR A 239 16.66 7.45 8.06
N LYS A 240 16.48 8.17 9.18
CA LYS A 240 17.53 8.40 10.20
C LYS A 240 18.84 8.99 9.61
N GLY A 241 18.73 9.75 8.52
CA GLY A 241 19.84 10.44 7.86
C GLY A 241 20.49 9.68 6.70
N ILE A 242 20.02 8.47 6.37
CA ILE A 242 20.46 7.75 5.17
C ILE A 242 19.83 8.42 3.94
N LYS A 243 20.63 8.71 2.91
CA LYS A 243 20.13 9.28 1.66
C LYS A 243 19.29 8.23 0.92
N GLY A 244 17.99 8.47 0.83
CA GLY A 244 17.01 7.59 0.21
C GLY A 244 15.63 7.87 0.79
N PHE A 245 14.67 7.00 0.48
CA PHE A 245 13.31 7.04 1.03
C PHE A 245 12.82 5.64 1.36
N LEU A 246 11.78 5.56 2.20
CA LEU A 246 11.18 4.29 2.61
C LEU A 246 10.18 3.82 1.56
N VAL A 247 10.25 2.55 1.16
CA VAL A 247 9.30 1.92 0.23
C VAL A 247 8.37 0.99 1.00
N HIS A 248 7.45 1.57 1.77
CA HIS A 248 6.58 0.81 2.67
C HIS A 248 5.72 -0.20 1.92
N ASP A 249 5.01 0.29 0.90
CA ASP A 249 4.02 -0.47 0.14
C ASP A 249 4.65 -1.52 -0.78
N GLY A 250 5.94 -1.38 -1.10
CA GLY A 250 6.69 -2.43 -1.78
C GLY A 250 6.68 -3.74 -1.00
N ALA A 251 6.56 -3.70 0.34
CA ALA A 251 6.58 -4.91 1.16
C ALA A 251 5.39 -5.86 0.89
N VAL A 252 4.20 -5.35 0.55
CA VAL A 252 3.06 -6.23 0.22
C VAL A 252 3.23 -6.89 -1.14
N VAL A 253 3.88 -6.21 -2.10
CA VAL A 253 4.25 -6.81 -3.39
C VAL A 253 5.31 -7.89 -3.16
N ALA A 254 6.33 -7.59 -2.37
CA ALA A 254 7.36 -8.55 -2.00
C ALA A 254 6.79 -9.80 -1.32
N TYR A 255 5.81 -9.67 -0.43
CA TYR A 255 5.14 -10.82 0.18
C TYR A 255 4.57 -11.80 -0.86
N LEU A 256 3.93 -11.27 -1.92
CA LEU A 256 3.25 -12.11 -2.88
C LEU A 256 4.21 -12.85 -3.83
N PHE A 257 5.36 -12.26 -4.15
CA PHE A 257 6.27 -12.78 -5.17
C PHE A 257 7.62 -13.27 -4.65
N TYR A 258 8.04 -12.78 -3.49
CA TYR A 258 9.32 -13.06 -2.82
C TYR A 258 9.12 -13.34 -1.30
N PRO A 259 8.17 -14.20 -0.90
CA PRO A 259 7.85 -14.44 0.51
C PRO A 259 9.03 -14.96 1.34
N GLU A 260 10.03 -15.56 0.71
CA GLU A 260 11.27 -16.02 1.34
C GLU A 260 12.10 -14.89 1.96
N THR A 261 11.87 -13.64 1.52
CA THR A 261 12.53 -12.45 2.08
C THR A 261 11.92 -12.01 3.41
N LEU A 262 10.86 -12.65 3.88
CA LEU A 262 10.08 -12.22 5.05
C LEU A 262 9.92 -13.35 6.07
N LEU A 263 10.00 -13.01 7.36
CA LEU A 263 9.69 -13.94 8.44
C LEU A 263 8.53 -13.43 9.28
N PHE A 264 7.55 -14.31 9.47
CA PHE A 264 6.28 -14.00 10.10
C PHE A 264 6.16 -14.61 11.49
N ARG A 265 5.39 -13.93 12.35
CA ARG A 265 4.85 -14.51 13.57
C ARG A 265 3.34 -14.51 13.51
N ARG A 266 2.76 -15.64 13.91
CA ARG A 266 1.32 -15.75 14.13
C ARG A 266 0.91 -15.02 15.40
N ALA A 267 -0.05 -14.11 15.33
CA ALA A 267 -0.47 -13.29 16.46
C ALA A 267 -1.98 -12.99 16.46
N LEU A 268 -2.50 -12.67 17.64
CA LEU A 268 -3.72 -11.89 17.77
C LEU A 268 -3.32 -10.42 17.71
N VAL A 269 -3.87 -9.71 16.73
CA VAL A 269 -3.72 -8.27 16.52
C VAL A 269 -5.05 -7.61 16.81
N GLU A 270 -5.03 -6.66 17.75
CA GLU A 270 -6.19 -5.85 18.12
C GLU A 270 -5.89 -4.37 17.83
N ILE A 271 -6.90 -3.59 17.48
CA ILE A 271 -6.74 -2.16 17.15
C ILE A 271 -7.35 -1.34 18.29
N GLU A 272 -6.59 -0.43 18.88
CA GLU A 272 -7.11 0.50 19.87
C GLU A 272 -7.92 1.61 19.19
N THR A 273 -9.20 1.74 19.52
CA THR A 273 -10.13 2.67 18.84
C THR A 273 -10.68 3.77 19.74
N GLN A 274 -10.46 3.71 21.06
CA GLN A 274 -11.11 4.59 22.05
C GLN A 274 -10.14 5.43 22.87
N GLY A 275 -8.91 4.95 23.07
CA GLY A 275 -7.91 5.61 23.92
C GLY A 275 -7.52 7.01 23.43
N TYR A 276 -7.50 7.99 24.34
CA TYR A 276 -7.14 9.38 24.00
C TYR A 276 -5.70 9.54 23.49
N HIS A 277 -4.76 8.75 24.01
CA HIS A 277 -3.33 8.79 23.65
C HIS A 277 -2.87 7.66 22.73
N THR A 278 -3.71 6.64 22.53
CA THR A 278 -3.32 5.36 21.93
C THR A 278 -4.24 4.94 20.78
N GLN A 279 -5.20 5.78 20.37
CA GLN A 279 -6.02 5.50 19.20
C GLN A 279 -5.16 5.17 17.97
N GLY A 280 -5.53 4.10 17.26
CA GLY A 280 -4.80 3.57 16.11
C GLY A 280 -3.61 2.67 16.46
N ALA A 281 -3.33 2.43 17.74
CA ALA A 281 -2.28 1.49 18.12
C ALA A 281 -2.65 0.06 17.71
N THR A 282 -1.70 -0.64 17.08
CA THR A 282 -1.81 -2.07 16.77
C THR A 282 -1.22 -2.88 17.92
N LEU A 283 -2.09 -3.58 18.65
CA LEU A 283 -1.73 -4.33 19.84
C LEU A 283 -1.32 -5.75 19.48
N PHE A 284 -0.21 -6.20 20.07
CA PHE A 284 0.39 -7.50 19.84
C PHE A 284 0.81 -8.09 21.18
N ASP A 285 0.18 -9.19 21.59
CA ASP A 285 0.48 -9.81 22.88
C ASP A 285 1.75 -10.68 22.81
N GLU A 286 2.88 -10.17 23.31
CA GLU A 286 4.17 -10.89 23.37
C GLU A 286 4.35 -11.80 24.59
N ARG A 287 3.40 -11.86 25.53
CA ARG A 287 3.54 -12.67 26.74
C ARG A 287 3.49 -14.17 26.43
N PHE A 288 4.16 -14.99 27.24
CA PHE A 288 4.29 -16.46 27.12
C PHE A 288 2.99 -17.26 27.40
N ASN A 289 1.90 -16.89 26.75
CA ASN A 289 0.60 -17.59 26.84
C ASN A 289 0.18 -18.06 25.44
N ALA A 290 -0.52 -19.21 25.37
CA ALA A 290 -1.07 -19.73 24.13
C ALA A 290 -2.03 -18.71 23.48
N LYS A 291 -1.83 -18.43 22.18
CA LYS A 291 -2.66 -17.50 21.41
C LYS A 291 -3.72 -18.27 20.61
N THR A 292 -4.76 -18.72 21.30
CA THR A 292 -5.84 -19.55 20.72
C THR A 292 -6.73 -18.81 19.71
N HIS A 293 -6.64 -17.48 19.65
CA HIS A 293 -7.47 -16.62 18.80
C HIS A 293 -6.64 -15.74 17.86
N ALA A 294 -5.48 -16.21 17.41
CA ALA A 294 -4.70 -15.47 16.43
C ALA A 294 -5.55 -15.13 15.19
N ASN A 295 -5.42 -13.91 14.69
CA ASN A 295 -6.12 -13.40 13.51
C ASN A 295 -5.17 -12.90 12.41
N ALA A 296 -3.87 -12.75 12.71
CA ALA A 296 -2.91 -12.23 11.75
C ALA A 296 -1.57 -12.99 11.71
N TRP A 297 -0.93 -12.97 10.55
CA TRP A 297 0.49 -13.25 10.33
C TRP A 297 1.21 -11.91 10.20
N VAL A 298 2.08 -11.58 11.14
CA VAL A 298 2.77 -10.29 11.19
C VAL A 298 4.23 -10.48 10.81
N ALA A 299 4.70 -9.77 9.78
CA ALA A 299 6.10 -9.75 9.42
C ALA A 299 6.93 -9.02 10.47
N LEU A 300 7.98 -9.66 10.98
CA LEU A 300 8.85 -9.11 12.03
C LEU A 300 10.33 -9.08 11.65
N GLN A 301 10.70 -9.71 10.53
CA GLN A 301 12.05 -9.63 9.97
C GLN A 301 11.97 -9.61 8.46
N VAL A 302 12.94 -8.95 7.84
CA VAL A 302 13.07 -8.84 6.39
C VAL A 302 14.52 -8.99 5.95
N ASP A 303 14.76 -9.81 4.94
CA ASP A 303 15.97 -9.75 4.13
C ASP A 303 15.86 -8.57 3.17
N LYS A 304 16.16 -7.37 3.69
CA LYS A 304 16.09 -6.13 2.91
C LYS A 304 17.01 -6.12 1.71
N VAL A 305 18.15 -6.84 1.75
CA VAL A 305 19.08 -6.90 0.62
C VAL A 305 18.45 -7.72 -0.50
N GLY A 306 17.94 -8.91 -0.19
CA GLY A 306 17.22 -9.74 -1.14
C GLY A 306 15.98 -9.04 -1.72
N LEU A 307 15.13 -8.47 -0.86
CA LEU A 307 13.90 -7.79 -1.26
C LEU A 307 14.17 -6.60 -2.19
N LEU A 308 15.09 -5.71 -1.82
CA LEU A 308 15.42 -4.55 -2.64
C LEU A 308 16.10 -4.96 -3.96
N ALA A 309 16.90 -6.04 -3.96
CA ALA A 309 17.47 -6.59 -5.19
C ALA A 309 16.38 -7.12 -6.14
N SER A 310 15.39 -7.85 -5.64
CA SER A 310 14.25 -8.32 -6.45
C SER A 310 13.42 -7.16 -7.00
N LEU A 311 13.15 -6.14 -6.18
CA LEU A 311 12.48 -4.93 -6.62
C LEU A 311 13.24 -4.26 -7.77
N LEU A 312 14.57 -4.11 -7.64
CA LEU A 312 15.40 -3.51 -8.68
C LEU A 312 15.39 -4.31 -9.98
N GLU A 313 15.52 -5.64 -9.87
CA GLU A 313 15.47 -6.54 -11.01
C GLU A 313 14.15 -6.39 -11.77
N ASP A 314 13.01 -6.44 -11.06
CA ASP A 314 11.70 -6.31 -11.69
C ASP A 314 11.45 -4.91 -12.27
N LEU A 315 11.85 -3.84 -11.58
CA LEU A 315 11.68 -2.47 -12.10
C LEU A 315 12.60 -2.20 -13.31
N SER A 316 13.71 -2.91 -13.46
CA SER A 316 14.56 -2.78 -14.65
C SER A 316 13.83 -3.14 -15.96
N PHE A 317 12.78 -3.99 -15.89
CA PHE A 317 11.94 -4.34 -17.05
C PHE A 317 11.09 -3.18 -17.56
N LEU A 318 10.84 -2.15 -16.74
CA LEU A 318 10.10 -0.95 -17.15
C LEU A 318 10.80 -0.20 -18.29
N GLY A 319 12.10 -0.40 -18.46
CA GLY A 319 12.86 0.17 -19.56
C GLY A 319 12.42 -0.33 -20.95
N ASN A 320 11.73 -1.46 -21.01
CA ASN A 320 11.24 -2.09 -22.25
C ASN A 320 9.81 -1.65 -22.63
N TRP A 321 9.21 -0.74 -21.85
CA TRP A 321 7.83 -0.27 -22.05
C TRP A 321 7.77 0.94 -22.97
#